data_AF-A0A328S3P9-F1
#
_entry.id   AF-A0A328S3P9-F1
#
_cell.length_a   1.000
_cell.length_b   1.000
_cell.length_c   1.000
_cell.angle_alpha   90.00
_cell.angle_beta   90.00
_cell.angle_gamma   90.00
#
_symmetry.space_group_name_H-M   'P 1'
#
loop_
_entity.id
_entity.type
_entity.pdbx_description
1 polymer ?
#
loop_
_entity_poly.entity_id
_entity_poly.type
_entity_poly.pdbx_seq_one_letter_code
_entity_poly.pdbx_strand_id
1 'polypeptide(L)'
;MVLLSRDLDITLYFNTHSPFFAEALEAYSRYYKLGGDTNFYLTEKVDGLDKYDFNLLENDEVLDVYDNLGKPFDVIHKVKVKSDLRDFLVD
;
A
#
# COMPACT_ATOMS: atom_id res chain seq x y z
N MET A 1 -15.54 -5.50 -5.39
CA MET A 1 -15.47 -5.45 -3.90
C MET A 1 -16.13 -4.18 -3.40
N VAL A 2 -15.72 -3.00 -3.87
CA VAL A 2 -16.42 -1.73 -3.59
C VAL A 2 -17.92 -1.78 -3.91
N LEU A 3 -18.29 -2.25 -5.11
CA LEU A 3 -19.71 -2.43 -5.45
C LEU A 3 -20.41 -3.50 -4.61
N LEU A 4 -19.67 -4.54 -4.21
CA LEU A 4 -20.22 -5.61 -3.38
C LEU A 4 -20.56 -5.09 -1.97
N SER A 5 -19.67 -4.30 -1.35
CA SER A 5 -19.92 -3.70 -0.04
C SER A 5 -21.10 -2.74 -0.08
N ARG A 6 -21.20 -1.93 -1.15
CA ARG A 6 -22.32 -1.00 -1.35
C ARG A 6 -23.64 -1.72 -1.59
N ASP A 7 -23.68 -2.65 -2.54
CA ASP A 7 -24.93 -3.23 -3.03
C ASP A 7 -25.54 -4.23 -2.02
N LEU A 8 -24.70 -4.81 -1.16
CA LEU A 8 -25.14 -5.72 -0.10
C LEU A 8 -25.18 -5.07 1.29
N ASP A 9 -24.78 -3.80 1.41
CA ASP A 9 -24.66 -3.08 2.67
C ASP A 9 -23.83 -3.84 3.73
N ILE A 10 -22.63 -4.28 3.32
CA ILE A 10 -21.72 -5.06 4.17
C ILE A 10 -20.39 -4.32 4.39
N THR A 11 -19.89 -4.37 5.63
CA THR A 11 -18.52 -3.91 5.95
C THR A 11 -17.51 -5.00 5.60
N LEU A 12 -16.49 -4.65 4.81
CA LEU A 12 -15.40 -5.55 4.43
C LEU A 12 -14.08 -5.03 5.01
N TYR A 13 -13.29 -5.93 5.60
CA TYR A 13 -11.94 -5.62 6.09
C TYR A 13 -10.91 -6.34 5.23
N PHE A 14 -9.92 -5.60 4.74
CA PHE A 14 -8.84 -6.13 3.91
C PHE A 14 -7.50 -5.82 4.55
N ASN A 15 -6.61 -6.82 4.55
CA ASN A 15 -5.19 -6.60 4.72
C ASN A 15 -4.50 -6.92 3.39
N THR A 16 -3.60 -6.06 2.94
CA THR A 16 -2.87 -6.22 1.69
C THR A 16 -1.47 -5.64 1.84
N HIS A 17 -0.49 -6.32 1.23
CA HIS A 17 0.84 -5.77 1.01
C HIS A 17 1.03 -5.24 -0.42
N SER A 18 -0.03 -5.28 -1.25
CA SER A 18 -0.01 -4.78 -2.62
C SER A 18 -0.46 -3.31 -2.66
N PRO A 19 0.43 -2.36 -3.02
CA PRO A 19 0.05 -0.95 -3.16
C PRO A 19 -0.99 -0.76 -4.26
N PHE A 20 -0.83 -1.44 -5.40
CA PHE A 20 -1.79 -1.39 -6.51
C PHE A 20 -3.20 -1.86 -6.13
N PHE A 21 -3.30 -2.79 -5.18
CA PHE A 21 -4.60 -3.25 -4.73
C PHE A 21 -5.29 -2.23 -3.81
N ALA A 22 -4.53 -1.61 -2.90
CA ALA A 22 -5.03 -0.51 -2.08
C ALA A 22 -5.46 0.68 -2.95
N GLU A 23 -4.68 1.01 -3.99
CA GLU A 23 -4.99 2.03 -4.99
C GLU A 23 -6.29 1.77 -5.72
N ALA A 24 -6.47 0.54 -6.20
CA ALA A 24 -7.69 0.18 -6.89
C ALA A 24 -8.91 0.38 -5.96
N LEU A 25 -8.82 -0.07 -4.70
CA LEU A 25 -9.89 0.12 -3.73
C LEU A 25 -10.19 1.61 -3.50
N GLU A 26 -9.17 2.43 -3.33
CA GLU A 26 -9.31 3.87 -3.13
C GLU A 26 -9.97 4.55 -4.33
N ALA A 27 -9.46 4.29 -5.53
CA ALA A 27 -9.91 4.92 -6.75
C ALA A 27 -11.36 4.55 -7.06
N TYR A 28 -11.71 3.27 -6.91
CA TYR A 28 -13.08 2.81 -7.09
C TYR A 28 -14.01 3.32 -5.98
N SER A 29 -13.57 3.38 -4.72
CA SER A 29 -14.37 3.97 -3.63
C SER A 29 -14.67 5.44 -3.91
N ARG A 30 -13.69 6.22 -4.39
CA ARG A 30 -13.92 7.61 -4.82
C ARG A 30 -14.87 7.71 -6.00
N TYR A 31 -14.64 6.92 -7.04
CA TYR A 31 -15.46 6.91 -8.25
C TYR A 31 -16.95 6.64 -7.95
N TYR A 32 -17.22 5.71 -7.04
CA TYR A 32 -18.58 5.36 -6.61
C TYR A 32 -19.10 6.18 -5.41
N LYS A 33 -18.38 7.23 -5.00
CA LYS A 33 -18.77 8.16 -3.91
C LYS A 33 -18.91 7.52 -2.53
N LEU A 34 -18.07 6.53 -2.23
CA LEU A 34 -17.99 5.82 -0.95
C LEU A 34 -16.80 6.27 -0.10
N GLY A 35 -16.22 7.45 -0.40
CA GLY A 35 -15.04 7.97 0.31
C GLY A 35 -15.27 8.27 1.79
N GLY A 36 -16.52 8.56 2.19
CA GLY A 36 -16.89 8.72 3.61
C GLY A 36 -17.12 7.40 4.35
N ASP A 37 -17.28 6.30 3.61
CA ASP A 37 -17.58 4.97 4.16
C ASP A 37 -16.37 4.02 4.07
N THR A 38 -15.23 4.53 3.56
CA THR A 38 -13.99 3.77 3.36
C THR A 38 -12.87 4.40 4.17
N ASN A 39 -12.21 3.58 5.01
CA ASN A 39 -11.04 3.99 5.78
C ASN A 39 -9.82 3.17 5.35
N PHE A 40 -8.66 3.83 5.24
CA PHE A 40 -7.38 3.18 4.97
C PHE A 40 -6.48 3.32 6.19
N TYR A 41 -5.77 2.23 6.53
CA TYR A 41 -4.86 2.20 7.67
C TYR A 41 -3.49 1.70 7.23
N LEU A 42 -2.44 2.39 7.69
CA LEU A 42 -1.07 1.91 7.60
C LEU A 42 -0.68 1.26 8.92
N THR A 43 -0.21 0.01 8.84
CA THR A 43 0.29 -0.72 10.00
C THR A 43 1.81 -0.65 10.05
N GLU A 44 2.36 -0.13 11.14
CA GLU A 44 3.81 -0.04 11.34
C GLU A 44 4.21 -0.74 12.64
N LYS A 45 5.39 -1.37 12.63
CA LYS A 45 5.93 -2.01 13.83
C LYS A 45 6.53 -0.93 14.72
N VAL A 46 6.23 -1.00 16.02
CA VAL A 46 6.83 -0.10 17.00
C VAL A 46 8.21 -0.61 17.39
N ASP A 47 9.24 0.21 17.19
CA ASP A 47 10.62 -0.16 17.50
C ASP A 47 10.80 -0.53 18.97
N GLY A 48 11.46 -1.67 19.22
CA GLY A 48 11.75 -2.18 20.57
C GLY A 48 10.56 -2.79 21.31
N LEU A 49 9.38 -2.85 20.70
CA LEU A 49 8.18 -3.47 21.27
C LEU A 49 7.62 -4.53 20.30
N ASP A 50 7.01 -5.59 20.84
CA ASP A 50 6.22 -6.54 20.03
C ASP A 50 4.79 -6.02 19.87
N LYS A 51 4.67 -4.81 19.30
CA LYS A 51 3.41 -4.10 19.08
C LYS A 51 3.40 -3.45 17.70
N TYR A 52 2.20 -3.22 17.19
CA TYR A 52 1.95 -2.56 15.92
C TYR A 52 0.99 -1.39 16.13
N ASP A 53 1.32 -0.26 15.51
CA ASP A 53 0.45 0.91 15.44
C ASP A 53 -0.38 0.87 14.15
N PHE A 54 -1.63 1.33 14.23
CA PHE A 54 -2.55 1.42 13.12
C PHE A 54 -2.91 2.89 12.90
N ASN A 55 -2.26 3.50 11.91
CA ASN A 55 -2.45 4.90 11.60
C ASN A 55 -3.55 5.02 10.55
N LEU A 56 -4.64 5.72 10.89
CA LEU A 56 -5.64 6.11 9.89
C LEU A 56 -4.97 7.09 8.92
N LEU A 57 -5.13 6.82 7.64
CA LEU A 57 -4.63 7.69 6.59
C LEU A 57 -5.76 8.64 6.19
N GLU A 58 -5.47 9.93 6.20
CA GLU A 58 -6.36 10.91 5.59
C GLU A 58 -6.42 10.67 4.07
N ASN A 59 -7.49 11.15 3.43
CA ASN A 59 -7.77 10.84 2.03
C ASN A 59 -6.61 11.21 1.07
N ASP A 60 -5.80 12.21 1.39
CA ASP A 60 -4.63 12.65 0.64
C ASP A 60 -3.31 11.93 1.02
N GLU A 61 -3.30 11.18 2.13
CA GLU A 61 -2.13 10.48 2.66
C GLU A 61 -1.97 9.05 2.13
N VAL A 62 -2.88 8.57 1.28
CA VAL A 62 -2.73 7.25 0.63
C VAL A 62 -1.42 7.20 -0.16
N LEU A 63 -0.90 8.36 -0.63
CA LEU A 63 0.45 8.53 -1.21
C LEU A 63 1.57 7.92 -0.34
N ASP A 64 1.48 8.03 0.99
CA ASP A 64 2.51 7.52 1.90
C ASP A 64 2.53 5.99 1.96
N VAL A 65 1.40 5.32 1.68
CA VAL A 65 1.35 3.85 1.53
C VAL A 65 2.18 3.41 0.33
N TYR A 66 2.12 4.17 -0.77
CA TYR A 66 2.89 3.85 -1.97
C TYR A 66 4.37 4.06 -1.75
N ASP A 67 4.74 5.14 -1.07
CA ASP A 67 6.14 5.39 -0.72
C ASP A 67 6.66 4.25 0.17
N ASN A 68 5.91 3.81 1.17
CA ASN A 68 6.33 2.73 2.06
C ASN A 68 6.44 1.38 1.35
N LEU A 69 5.49 1.04 0.47
CA LEU A 69 5.49 -0.23 -0.27
C LEU A 69 6.41 -0.22 -1.51
N GLY A 70 6.70 0.95 -2.07
CA GLY A 70 7.57 1.15 -3.24
C GLY A 70 9.06 1.22 -2.91
N LYS A 71 9.44 1.82 -1.76
CA LYS A 71 10.84 1.94 -1.30
C LYS A 71 11.62 0.62 -1.33
N PRO A 72 11.07 -0.55 -0.93
CA PRO A 72 11.78 -1.82 -1.04
C PRO A 72 12.15 -2.18 -2.49
N PHE A 73 11.28 -1.88 -3.47
CA PHE A 73 11.58 -2.12 -4.88
C PHE A 73 12.72 -1.23 -5.39
N ASP A 74 12.82 0.02 -4.93
CA ASP A 74 13.95 0.89 -5.26
C ASP A 74 15.28 0.35 -4.75
N VAL A 75 15.30 -0.21 -3.53
CA VAL A 75 16.48 -0.86 -2.96
C VAL A 75 16.87 -2.08 -3.80
N ILE A 76 15.91 -2.94 -4.14
CA ILE A 76 16.15 -4.12 -4.98
C ILE A 76 16.66 -3.71 -6.37
N HIS A 77 16.08 -2.66 -6.97
CA HIS A 77 16.50 -2.15 -8.27
C HIS A 77 17.95 -1.67 -8.25
N LYS A 78 18.35 -0.92 -7.20
CA LYS A 78 19.76 -0.51 -7.02
C LYS A 78 20.71 -1.70 -6.90
N VAL A 79 20.30 -2.79 -6.25
CA VAL A 79 21.10 -4.02 -6.15
C VAL A 79 21.23 -4.70 -7.51
N LYS A 80 20.13 -4.81 -8.28
CA LYS A 80 20.14 -5.39 -9.63
C LYS A 80 21.08 -4.64 -10.57
N VAL A 81 20.95 -3.32 -10.64
CA VAL A 81 21.83 -2.46 -11.45
C VAL A 81 23.30 -2.65 -11.10
N LYS A 82 23.64 -2.75 -9.79
CA LYS A 82 25.01 -3.02 -9.35
C LYS A 82 25.50 -4.41 -9.76
N SER A 83 24.64 -5.42 -9.74
CA SER A 83 24.98 -6.77 -10.19
C SER A 83 25.30 -6.78 -11.68
N ASP A 84 24.43 -6.18 -12.49
CA ASP A 84 24.58 -6.12 -13.95
C ASP A 84 25.86 -5.36 -14.34
N LEU A 85 26.16 -4.25 -13.65
CA LEU A 85 27.41 -3.50 -13.81
C LEU A 85 28.64 -4.33 -13.44
N ARG A 86 28.57 -5.13 -12.37
CA ARG A 86 29.69 -5.98 -11.96
C ARG A 86 29.98 -7.03 -13.01
N ASP A 87 28.95 -7.69 -13.51
CA ASP A 87 29.11 -8.76 -14.49
C ASP A 87 29.64 -8.19 -15.83
N PHE A 88 29.26 -6.97 -16.22
CA PHE A 88 29.81 -6.26 -17.39
C PHE A 88 31.29 -5.84 -17.24
N LEU A 89 31.80 -5.65 -16.03
CA LEU A 89 33.20 -5.25 -15.76
C LEU A 89 34.15 -6.44 -15.57
N VAL A 90 33.60 -7.65 -15.49
CA VAL A 90 34.35 -8.90 -15.29
C VAL A 90 34.57 -9.66 -16.60
N ASP A 91 33.86 -9.30 -17.67
CA ASP A 91 34.10 -9.71 -19.07
C ASP A 91 35.10 -8.78 -19.79
#